data_AF-A0A971RUX8-F1
#
_entry.id   AF-A0A971RUX8-F1
#
_cell.length_a   1.000
_cell.length_b   1.000
_cell.length_c   1.000
_cell.angle_alpha   90.00
_cell.angle_beta   90.00
_cell.angle_gamma   90.00
#
_symmetry.space_group_name_H-M   'P 1'
#
loop_
_entity.id
_entity.type
_entity.pdbx_description
1 polymer ?
#
loop_
_entity_poly.entity_id
_entity_poly.type
_entity_poly.pdbx_seq_one_letter_code
_entity_poly.pdbx_strand_id
1 'polypeptide(L)'
;MNQSSAPHKRAARVYAGQTGQVLGLLMFQVLVRLVAFAPLVYAIVSGRFLWMRSEHPLALGFLASLPLYVLLVMPLRFQAAARKAQLHGQNRDSRLTPANYFAWLAAALLRLLAALPFLALFWGFVAAFYYYMRVLPFNDSLLAIQQAGQLVGGDYPAGIVLIALVGLLSLVLAALAWKRGLAFEHQDVLALGYQTAWRQAAQLRKRRKRRINRTVLLNALLCLPAILGVLAVLAVYMIGQPRLGMLALDFVNAAGLLLSFSFPTGTLVTALIVMLVLWLPLLPLRKLALAAVLLETN
;
A
#
# COMPACT_ATOMS: atom_id res chain seq x y z
N MET A 1 29.06 15.38 -12.15
CA MET A 1 28.07 15.45 -11.05
C MET A 1 28.60 14.66 -9.86
N ASN A 2 28.83 15.30 -8.71
CA ASN A 2 29.37 14.66 -7.49
C ASN A 2 28.51 13.48 -7.03
N GLN A 3 29.05 12.26 -7.17
CA GLN A 3 28.40 10.97 -6.88
C GLN A 3 28.31 10.63 -5.38
N SER A 4 28.63 11.56 -4.47
CA SER A 4 28.75 11.30 -3.02
C SER A 4 27.58 11.80 -2.16
N SER A 5 26.59 12.51 -2.73
CA SER A 5 25.51 13.06 -1.92
C SER A 5 24.44 12.02 -1.58
N ALA A 6 24.09 11.91 -0.29
CA ALA A 6 23.02 11.04 0.19
C ALA A 6 21.70 11.23 -0.62
N PRO A 7 20.94 10.16 -0.91
CA PRO A 7 19.74 10.24 -1.76
C PRO A 7 18.70 11.27 -1.31
N HIS A 8 18.54 11.43 0.01
CA HIS A 8 17.65 12.44 0.59
C HIS A 8 18.15 13.88 0.37
N LYS A 9 19.47 14.12 0.37
CA LYS A 9 20.04 15.43 0.03
C LYS A 9 19.80 15.77 -1.44
N ARG A 10 19.94 14.78 -2.34
CA ARG A 10 19.64 14.96 -3.77
C ARG A 10 18.15 15.23 -4.00
N ALA A 11 17.27 14.50 -3.30
CA ALA A 11 15.84 14.74 -3.31
C ALA A 11 15.47 16.15 -2.82
N ALA A 12 16.09 16.63 -1.73
CA ALA A 12 15.85 17.97 -1.21
C ALA A 12 16.28 19.06 -2.20
N ARG A 13 17.41 18.90 -2.90
CA ARG A 13 17.83 19.85 -3.95
C ARG A 13 16.85 19.91 -5.11
N VAL A 14 16.39 18.76 -5.60
CA VAL A 14 15.38 18.70 -6.68
C VAL A 14 14.06 19.33 -6.21
N TYR A 15 13.64 19.04 -4.97
CA TYR A 15 12.43 19.63 -4.41
C TYR A 15 12.53 21.16 -4.29
N ALA A 16 13.65 21.69 -3.80
CA ALA A 16 13.87 23.12 -3.67
C ALA A 16 13.96 23.84 -5.03
N GLY A 17 14.56 23.21 -6.04
CA GLY A 17 14.70 23.81 -7.37
C GLY A 17 13.45 23.69 -8.26
N GLN A 18 12.57 22.70 -8.01
CA GLN A 18 11.44 22.37 -8.90
C GLN A 18 10.15 22.07 -8.11
N THR A 19 9.88 22.83 -7.05
CA THR A 19 8.78 22.57 -6.10
C THR A 19 7.43 22.43 -6.81
N GLY A 20 7.09 23.35 -7.70
CA GLY A 20 5.80 23.34 -8.42
C GLY A 20 5.58 22.06 -9.24
N GLN A 21 6.60 21.59 -9.96
CA GLN A 21 6.50 20.36 -10.76
C GLN A 21 6.37 19.11 -9.86
N VAL A 22 7.08 19.08 -8.74
CA VAL A 22 6.99 17.98 -7.76
C VAL A 22 5.61 17.93 -7.12
N LEU A 23 5.07 19.08 -6.69
CA LEU A 23 3.74 19.16 -6.08
C LEU A 23 2.65 18.83 -7.11
N GLY A 24 2.74 19.34 -8.33
CA GLY A 24 1.81 19.01 -9.41
C GLY A 24 1.79 17.51 -9.71
N LEU A 25 2.96 16.86 -9.80
CA LEU A 25 3.05 15.41 -9.96
C LEU A 25 2.45 14.65 -8.77
N LEU A 26 2.66 15.14 -7.55
CA LEU A 26 2.12 14.53 -6.34
C LEU A 26 0.60 14.62 -6.29
N MET A 27 0.03 15.81 -6.53
CA MET A 27 -1.41 16.04 -6.59
C MET A 27 -2.07 15.20 -7.67
N PHE A 28 -1.47 15.15 -8.87
CA PHE A 28 -1.95 14.28 -9.95
C PHE A 28 -2.01 12.81 -9.51
N GLN A 29 -0.96 12.30 -8.86
CA GLN A 29 -0.96 10.93 -8.35
C GLN A 29 -1.92 10.68 -7.19
N VAL A 30 -2.26 11.71 -6.40
CA VAL A 30 -3.28 11.60 -5.35
C VAL A 30 -4.65 11.54 -6.02
N LEU A 31 -4.95 12.43 -6.95
CA LEU A 31 -6.20 12.46 -7.72
C LEU A 31 -6.47 11.12 -8.41
N VAL A 32 -5.48 10.57 -9.12
CA VAL A 32 -5.60 9.27 -9.80
C VAL A 32 -5.95 8.14 -8.82
N ARG A 33 -5.37 8.17 -7.60
CA ARG A 33 -5.71 7.18 -6.56
C ARG A 33 -7.11 7.41 -6.00
N LEU A 34 -7.51 8.67 -5.79
CA LEU A 34 -8.86 8.99 -5.34
C LEU A 34 -9.91 8.50 -6.33
N VAL A 35 -9.67 8.70 -7.64
CA VAL A 35 -10.54 8.16 -8.70
C VAL A 35 -10.57 6.63 -8.67
N ALA A 36 -9.41 5.99 -8.56
CA ALA A 36 -9.34 4.52 -8.51
C ALA A 36 -10.02 3.93 -7.27
N PHE A 37 -9.98 4.62 -6.13
CA PHE A 37 -10.64 4.21 -4.89
C PHE A 37 -12.03 4.85 -4.68
N ALA A 38 -12.57 5.56 -5.67
CA ALA A 38 -13.87 6.21 -5.56
C ALA A 38 -15.00 5.22 -5.18
N PRO A 39 -15.07 3.98 -5.71
CA PRO A 39 -16.08 3.02 -5.30
C PRO A 39 -15.99 2.66 -3.81
N LEU A 40 -14.78 2.52 -3.27
CA LEU A 40 -14.56 2.25 -1.85
C LEU A 40 -14.92 3.46 -0.98
N VAL A 41 -14.50 4.67 -1.38
CA VAL A 41 -14.84 5.91 -0.66
C VAL A 41 -16.37 6.10 -0.63
N TYR A 42 -17.04 5.85 -1.76
CA TYR A 42 -18.50 5.88 -1.83
C TYR A 42 -19.12 4.86 -0.85
N ALA A 43 -18.60 3.64 -0.80
CA ALA A 43 -19.07 2.61 0.13
C ALA A 43 -18.89 2.99 1.61
N ILE A 44 -17.76 3.64 1.95
CA ILE A 44 -17.49 4.14 3.30
C ILE A 44 -18.47 5.25 3.69
N VAL A 45 -18.72 6.20 2.80
CA VAL A 45 -19.55 7.39 3.10
C VAL A 45 -21.04 7.07 3.09
N SER A 46 -21.51 6.29 2.11
CA SER A 46 -22.93 6.00 1.94
C SER A 46 -23.41 4.79 2.75
N GLY A 47 -22.48 3.95 3.22
CA GLY A 47 -22.80 2.65 3.80
C GLY A 47 -23.48 1.69 2.81
N ARG A 48 -23.41 1.98 1.51
CA ARG A 48 -24.07 1.23 0.42
C ARG A 48 -23.11 1.07 -0.74
N PHE A 49 -23.36 0.08 -1.59
CA PHE A 49 -22.65 -0.04 -2.86
C PHE A 49 -23.64 0.11 -4.00
N LEU A 50 -23.54 1.22 -4.73
CA LEU A 50 -24.51 1.64 -5.74
C LEU A 50 -25.95 1.65 -5.16
N TRP A 51 -26.87 0.94 -5.82
CA TRP A 51 -28.28 0.89 -5.48
C TRP A 51 -28.66 -0.26 -4.54
N MET A 52 -27.70 -1.13 -4.17
CA MET A 52 -27.97 -2.28 -3.31
C MET A 52 -27.57 -1.98 -1.87
N ARG A 53 -28.50 -2.22 -0.93
CA ARG A 53 -28.15 -2.47 0.47
C ARG A 53 -27.52 -3.86 0.54
N SER A 54 -26.22 -3.92 0.26
CA SER A 54 -25.42 -5.11 0.54
C SER A 54 -25.10 -5.14 2.03
N GLU A 55 -25.04 -6.33 2.62
CA GLU A 55 -24.50 -6.56 3.96
C GLU A 55 -22.97 -6.29 4.02
N HIS A 56 -22.33 -6.19 2.86
CA HIS A 56 -20.88 -6.08 2.70
C HIS A 56 -20.46 -4.95 1.74
N PRO A 57 -20.95 -3.71 1.93
CA PRO A 57 -20.74 -2.62 0.98
C PRO A 57 -19.25 -2.29 0.78
N LEU A 58 -18.44 -2.42 1.84
CA LEU A 58 -17.00 -2.16 1.80
C LEU A 58 -16.23 -3.19 1.01
N ALA A 59 -16.59 -4.48 1.13
CA ALA A 59 -15.95 -5.55 0.36
C ALA A 59 -16.21 -5.34 -1.13
N LEU A 60 -17.46 -5.02 -1.51
CA LEU A 60 -17.82 -4.72 -2.89
C LEU A 60 -17.13 -3.44 -3.41
N GLY A 61 -17.12 -2.37 -2.60
CA GLY A 61 -16.41 -1.13 -2.93
C GLY A 61 -14.92 -1.35 -3.15
N PHE A 62 -14.30 -2.19 -2.32
CA PHE A 62 -12.89 -2.58 -2.47
C PHE A 62 -12.66 -3.39 -3.75
N LEU A 63 -13.47 -4.43 -3.99
CA LEU A 63 -13.37 -5.27 -5.19
C LEU A 63 -13.54 -4.47 -6.48
N ALA A 64 -14.49 -3.52 -6.52
CA ALA A 64 -14.68 -2.63 -7.66
C ALA A 64 -13.52 -1.63 -7.85
N SER A 65 -12.82 -1.27 -6.77
CA SER A 65 -11.64 -0.39 -6.83
C SER A 65 -10.40 -1.10 -7.37
N LEU A 66 -10.30 -2.43 -7.24
CA LEU A 66 -9.15 -3.20 -7.72
C LEU A 66 -8.89 -3.06 -9.24
N PRO A 67 -9.86 -3.31 -10.14
CA PRO A 67 -9.64 -3.16 -11.58
C PRO A 67 -9.31 -1.71 -11.95
N LEU A 68 -9.96 -0.72 -11.32
CA LEU A 68 -9.64 0.69 -11.52
C LEU A 68 -8.21 1.02 -11.07
N TYR A 69 -7.75 0.45 -9.97
CA TYR A 69 -6.38 0.62 -9.51
C TYR A 69 -5.37 0.02 -10.50
N VAL A 70 -5.67 -1.16 -11.06
CA VAL A 70 -4.82 -1.79 -12.07
C VAL A 70 -4.78 -0.98 -13.36
N LEU A 71 -5.92 -0.47 -13.83
CA LEU A 71 -6.00 0.29 -15.07
C LEU A 71 -5.45 1.71 -14.92
N LEU A 72 -5.75 2.41 -13.84
CA LEU A 72 -5.37 3.82 -13.69
C LEU A 72 -4.03 3.98 -12.97
N VAL A 73 -3.94 3.44 -11.75
CA VAL A 73 -2.81 3.75 -10.86
C VAL A 73 -1.54 3.06 -11.32
N MET A 74 -1.60 1.78 -11.69
CA MET A 74 -0.40 1.00 -12.02
C MET A 74 0.39 1.54 -13.23
N PRO A 75 -0.19 1.77 -14.42
CA PRO A 75 0.57 2.31 -15.55
C PRO A 75 1.09 3.73 -15.25
N LEU A 76 0.29 4.56 -14.58
CA LEU A 76 0.69 5.92 -14.23
C LEU A 76 1.84 5.97 -13.21
N ARG A 77 2.16 4.86 -12.52
CA ARG A 77 3.40 4.77 -11.72
C ARG A 77 4.66 4.76 -12.57
N PHE A 78 4.63 4.15 -13.76
CA PHE A 78 5.74 4.19 -14.71
C PHE A 78 5.89 5.58 -15.31
N GLN A 79 4.76 6.22 -15.68
CA GLN A 79 4.74 7.62 -16.10
C GLN A 79 5.33 8.56 -15.03
N ALA A 80 4.93 8.37 -13.77
CA ALA A 80 5.47 9.10 -12.65
C ALA A 80 6.97 8.83 -12.42
N ALA A 81 7.43 7.60 -12.67
CA ALA A 81 8.85 7.26 -12.60
C ALA A 81 9.66 7.96 -13.70
N ALA A 82 9.13 8.01 -14.92
CA ALA A 82 9.73 8.77 -16.03
C ALA A 82 9.79 10.27 -15.73
N ARG A 83 8.70 10.88 -15.23
CA ARG A 83 8.71 12.29 -14.80
C ARG A 83 9.74 12.55 -13.70
N LYS A 84 9.80 11.70 -12.66
CA LYS A 84 10.84 11.83 -11.63
C LYS A 84 12.25 11.72 -12.21
N ALA A 85 12.46 10.90 -13.24
CA ALA A 85 13.75 10.81 -13.93
C ALA A 85 14.12 12.11 -14.64
N GLN A 86 13.16 12.75 -15.31
CA GLN A 86 13.32 14.08 -15.91
C GLN A 86 13.70 15.13 -14.86
N LEU A 87 13.06 15.13 -13.68
CA LEU A 87 13.42 16.04 -12.57
C LEU A 87 14.86 15.82 -12.06
N HIS A 88 15.41 14.61 -12.22
CA HIS A 88 16.80 14.27 -11.89
C HIS A 88 17.78 14.47 -13.07
N GLY A 89 17.31 15.04 -14.18
CA GLY A 89 18.12 15.38 -15.36
C GLY A 89 18.28 14.25 -16.38
N GLN A 90 17.47 13.18 -16.31
CA GLN A 90 17.50 12.10 -17.30
C GLN A 90 16.46 12.34 -18.40
N ASN A 91 16.87 12.15 -19.66
CA ASN A 91 15.94 12.22 -20.77
C ASN A 91 15.16 10.89 -20.87
N ARG A 92 13.88 10.92 -20.50
CA ARG A 92 12.95 9.79 -20.62
C ARG A 92 11.62 10.27 -21.15
N ASP A 93 10.96 9.48 -21.98
CA ASP A 93 9.61 9.83 -22.43
C ASP A 93 8.60 9.65 -21.28
N SER A 94 7.83 10.71 -21.02
CA SER A 94 6.77 10.75 -20.00
C SER A 94 5.42 11.20 -20.56
N ARG A 95 5.31 11.32 -21.90
CA ARG A 95 4.10 11.72 -22.60
C ARG A 95 3.06 10.62 -22.49
N LEU A 96 1.83 11.01 -22.16
CA LEU A 96 0.69 10.12 -22.06
C LEU A 96 0.06 9.94 -23.45
N THR A 97 0.65 9.07 -24.26
CA THR A 97 0.05 8.61 -25.53
C THR A 97 -0.61 7.25 -25.31
N PRO A 98 -1.60 6.85 -26.14
CA PRO A 98 -2.21 5.52 -26.03
C PRO A 98 -1.18 4.40 -26.10
N ALA A 99 -0.21 4.49 -27.01
CA ALA A 99 0.87 3.52 -27.16
C ALA A 99 1.73 3.41 -25.88
N ASN A 100 2.17 4.54 -25.32
CA ASN A 100 2.96 4.57 -24.09
C ASN A 100 2.16 4.03 -22.90
N TYR A 101 0.87 4.38 -22.81
CA TYR A 101 -0.01 3.90 -21.76
C TYR A 101 -0.15 2.38 -21.79
N PHE A 102 -0.43 1.77 -22.95
CA PHE A 102 -0.56 0.32 -23.05
C PHE A 102 0.77 -0.39 -22.78
N ALA A 103 1.89 0.19 -23.18
CA ALA A 103 3.21 -0.34 -22.83
C ALA A 103 3.44 -0.32 -21.30
N TRP A 104 3.10 0.78 -20.63
CA TRP A 104 3.17 0.87 -19.17
C TRP A 104 2.18 -0.06 -18.47
N LEU A 105 0.99 -0.28 -19.04
CA LEU A 105 0.00 -1.21 -18.51
C LEU A 105 0.50 -2.65 -18.60
N ALA A 106 1.08 -3.05 -19.74
CA ALA A 106 1.70 -4.36 -19.89
C ALA A 106 2.85 -4.56 -18.88
N ALA A 107 3.71 -3.55 -18.71
CA ALA A 107 4.78 -3.57 -17.70
C ALA A 107 4.23 -3.69 -16.27
N ALA A 108 3.16 -2.96 -15.97
CA ALA A 108 2.45 -3.03 -14.69
C ALA A 108 1.89 -4.43 -14.42
N LEU A 109 1.25 -5.05 -15.41
CA LEU A 109 0.69 -6.39 -15.32
C LEU A 109 1.79 -7.44 -15.12
N LEU A 110 2.90 -7.36 -15.86
CA LEU A 110 4.06 -8.25 -15.65
C LEU A 110 4.59 -8.14 -14.21
N ARG A 111 4.68 -6.92 -13.69
CA ARG A 111 5.12 -6.68 -12.31
C ARG A 111 4.10 -7.19 -11.29
N LEU A 112 2.81 -7.07 -11.57
CA LEU A 112 1.75 -7.60 -10.72
C LEU A 112 1.78 -9.13 -10.70
N LEU A 113 1.87 -9.79 -11.86
CA LEU A 113 1.98 -11.24 -11.99
C LEU A 113 3.16 -11.80 -11.20
N ALA A 114 4.31 -11.14 -11.26
CA ALA A 114 5.49 -11.53 -10.48
C ALA A 114 5.31 -11.41 -8.96
N ALA A 115 4.40 -10.53 -8.49
CA ALA A 115 4.07 -10.37 -7.07
C ALA A 115 2.84 -11.18 -6.66
N LEU A 116 2.05 -11.69 -7.62
CA LEU A 116 0.74 -12.29 -7.42
C LEU A 116 0.76 -13.48 -6.44
N PRO A 117 1.71 -14.43 -6.47
CA PRO A 117 1.68 -15.56 -5.54
C PRO A 117 1.72 -15.14 -4.07
N PHE A 118 2.50 -14.11 -3.75
CA PHE A 118 2.63 -13.59 -2.39
C PHE A 118 1.49 -12.64 -2.02
N LEU A 119 0.98 -11.88 -2.99
CA LEU A 119 -0.21 -11.07 -2.80
C LEU A 119 -1.45 -11.94 -2.59
N ALA A 120 -1.57 -13.05 -3.31
CA ALA A 120 -2.65 -14.01 -3.19
C ALA A 120 -2.67 -14.68 -1.81
N LEU A 121 -1.49 -14.97 -1.24
CA LEU A 121 -1.41 -15.48 0.14
C LEU A 121 -1.99 -14.47 1.15
N PHE A 122 -1.59 -13.19 1.04
CA PHE A 122 -2.11 -12.15 1.92
C PHE A 122 -3.60 -11.87 1.70
N TRP A 123 -4.05 -11.75 0.45
CA TRP A 123 -5.46 -11.53 0.15
C TRP A 123 -6.34 -12.73 0.48
N GLY A 124 -5.81 -13.95 0.34
CA GLY A 124 -6.47 -15.18 0.80
C GLY A 124 -6.65 -15.17 2.32
N PHE A 125 -5.62 -14.77 3.07
CA PHE A 125 -5.74 -14.56 4.51
C PHE A 125 -6.79 -13.49 4.84
N VAL A 126 -6.76 -12.32 4.18
CA VAL A 126 -7.74 -11.24 4.42
C VAL A 126 -9.17 -11.71 4.11
N ALA A 127 -9.37 -12.42 3.00
CA ALA A 127 -10.67 -12.96 2.61
C ALA A 127 -11.17 -14.01 3.60
N ALA A 128 -10.30 -14.94 4.02
CA ALA A 128 -10.62 -15.92 5.05
C ALA A 128 -10.96 -15.23 6.38
N PHE A 129 -10.13 -14.30 6.84
CA PHE A 129 -10.37 -13.56 8.07
C PHE A 129 -11.69 -12.78 8.01
N TYR A 130 -11.97 -12.12 6.89
CA TYR A 130 -13.26 -11.45 6.66
C TYR A 130 -14.42 -12.45 6.75
N TYR A 131 -14.33 -13.56 6.02
CA TYR A 131 -15.37 -14.60 6.01
C TYR A 131 -15.65 -15.15 7.42
N TYR A 132 -14.61 -15.55 8.14
CA TYR A 132 -14.75 -16.08 9.50
C TYR A 132 -15.27 -15.05 10.50
N MET A 133 -14.93 -13.76 10.36
CA MET A 133 -15.34 -12.74 11.33
C MET A 133 -16.67 -12.05 11.00
N ARG A 134 -17.13 -12.11 9.73
CA ARG A 134 -18.30 -11.35 9.24
C ARG A 134 -19.41 -12.18 8.63
N VAL A 135 -19.11 -13.36 8.11
CA VAL A 135 -20.06 -14.19 7.36
C VAL A 135 -20.48 -15.41 8.17
N LEU A 136 -19.54 -16.05 8.88
CA LEU A 136 -19.85 -17.21 9.71
C LEU A 136 -20.66 -16.84 10.97
N PRO A 137 -21.50 -17.75 11.48
CA PRO A 137 -22.07 -17.63 12.81
C PRO A 137 -20.99 -17.48 13.87
N PHE A 138 -21.28 -16.66 14.88
CA PHE A 138 -20.34 -16.31 15.95
C PHE A 138 -19.66 -17.53 16.61
N ASN A 139 -20.44 -18.59 16.88
CA ASN A 139 -19.93 -19.81 17.51
C ASN A 139 -18.89 -20.52 16.64
N ASP A 140 -19.10 -20.55 15.32
CA ASP A 140 -18.19 -21.19 14.38
C ASP A 140 -16.90 -20.38 14.23
N SER A 141 -16.99 -19.04 14.30
CA SER A 141 -15.83 -18.15 14.35
C SER A 141 -14.96 -18.41 15.58
N LEU A 142 -15.57 -18.57 16.76
CA LEU A 142 -14.85 -18.87 18.00
C LEU A 142 -14.19 -20.25 17.95
N LEU A 143 -14.93 -21.25 17.45
CA LEU A 143 -14.42 -22.61 17.29
C LEU A 143 -13.23 -22.65 16.34
N ALA A 144 -13.28 -21.94 15.22
CA ALA A 144 -12.18 -21.86 14.26
C ALA A 144 -10.91 -21.25 14.88
N ILE A 145 -11.04 -20.21 15.71
CA ILE A 145 -9.91 -19.62 16.43
C ILE A 145 -9.35 -20.63 17.45
N GLN A 146 -10.20 -21.31 18.20
CA GLN A 146 -9.77 -22.32 19.16
C GLN A 146 -9.04 -23.49 18.47
N GLN A 147 -9.59 -23.98 17.36
CA GLN A 147 -8.96 -25.03 16.54
C GLN A 147 -7.59 -24.59 16.01
N ALA A 148 -7.45 -23.32 15.59
CA ALA A 148 -6.16 -22.76 15.22
C ALA A 148 -5.16 -22.81 16.38
N GLY A 149 -5.59 -22.50 17.62
CA GLY A 149 -4.77 -22.63 18.82
C GLY A 149 -4.35 -24.06 19.13
N GLN A 150 -5.26 -25.02 18.92
CA GLN A 150 -4.99 -26.45 19.14
C GLN A 150 -3.91 -27.00 18.21
N LEU A 151 -3.71 -26.42 17.01
CA LEU A 151 -2.62 -26.82 16.09
C LEU A 151 -1.22 -26.65 16.72
N VAL A 152 -1.08 -25.77 17.70
CA VAL A 152 0.17 -25.51 18.42
C VAL A 152 0.11 -26.01 19.87
N GLY A 153 -0.88 -26.84 20.22
CA GLY A 153 -1.10 -27.36 21.57
C GLY A 153 -1.62 -26.31 22.56
N GLY A 154 -2.13 -25.18 22.07
CA GLY A 154 -2.64 -24.07 22.87
C GLY A 154 -4.17 -23.98 22.89
N ASP A 155 -4.65 -22.88 23.47
CA ASP A 155 -6.05 -22.54 23.63
C ASP A 155 -6.47 -21.36 22.74
N TYR A 156 -7.60 -20.73 23.05
CA TYR A 156 -8.13 -19.63 22.24
C TYR A 156 -7.18 -18.41 22.11
N PRO A 157 -6.55 -17.89 23.19
CA PRO A 157 -5.46 -16.92 23.10
C PRO A 157 -4.33 -17.33 22.15
N ALA A 158 -3.89 -18.59 22.22
CA ALA A 158 -2.87 -19.11 21.29
C ALA A 158 -3.35 -19.05 19.84
N GLY A 159 -4.64 -19.33 19.60
CA GLY A 159 -5.29 -19.17 18.30
C GLY A 159 -5.26 -17.73 17.77
N ILE A 160 -5.58 -16.74 18.61
CA ILE A 160 -5.49 -15.31 18.22
C ILE A 160 -4.05 -14.95 17.84
N VAL A 161 -3.08 -15.35 18.66
CA VAL A 161 -1.65 -15.07 18.41
C VAL A 161 -1.21 -15.72 17.08
N LEU A 162 -1.64 -16.96 16.81
CA LEU A 162 -1.33 -17.65 15.57
C LEU A 162 -1.93 -16.94 14.36
N ILE A 163 -3.20 -16.55 14.41
CA ILE A 163 -3.87 -15.80 13.34
C ILE A 163 -3.16 -14.47 13.08
N ALA A 164 -2.81 -13.73 14.14
CA ALA A 164 -2.08 -12.48 14.04
C ALA A 164 -0.69 -12.68 13.41
N LEU A 165 0.03 -13.75 13.81
CA LEU A 165 1.34 -14.10 13.27
C LEU A 165 1.26 -14.45 11.78
N VAL A 166 0.30 -15.28 11.37
CA VAL A 166 0.06 -15.65 9.97
C VAL A 166 -0.30 -14.41 9.13
N GLY A 167 -1.16 -13.54 9.66
CA GLY A 167 -1.50 -12.27 9.02
C GLY A 167 -0.27 -11.36 8.84
N LEU A 168 0.57 -11.25 9.87
CA LEU A 168 1.79 -10.47 9.82
C LEU A 168 2.81 -11.05 8.83
N LEU A 169 3.02 -12.37 8.84
CA LEU A 169 3.95 -13.05 7.93
C LEU A 169 3.50 -12.90 6.47
N SER A 170 2.21 -13.12 6.18
CA SER A 170 1.67 -12.95 4.83
C SER A 170 1.77 -11.50 4.35
N LEU A 171 1.51 -10.51 5.22
CA LEU A 171 1.70 -9.09 4.92
C LEU A 171 3.17 -8.76 4.62
N VAL A 172 4.11 -9.27 5.42
CA VAL A 172 5.55 -9.07 5.21
C VAL A 172 5.98 -9.68 3.87
N LEU A 173 5.54 -10.90 3.56
CA LEU A 173 5.83 -11.55 2.28
C LEU A 173 5.27 -10.76 1.10
N ALA A 174 4.02 -10.29 1.19
CA ALA A 174 3.39 -9.44 0.19
C ALA A 174 4.17 -8.12 -0.01
N ALA A 175 4.58 -7.46 1.08
CA ALA A 175 5.36 -6.23 1.04
C ALA A 175 6.75 -6.45 0.41
N LEU A 176 7.42 -7.55 0.76
CA LEU A 176 8.72 -7.92 0.18
C LEU A 176 8.59 -8.24 -1.32
N ALA A 177 7.56 -8.98 -1.72
CA ALA A 177 7.28 -9.27 -3.13
C ALA A 177 7.00 -8.00 -3.92
N TRP A 178 6.19 -7.09 -3.37
CA TRP A 178 5.90 -5.80 -4.01
C TRP A 178 7.14 -4.91 -4.15
N LYS A 179 8.00 -4.90 -3.11
CA LYS A 179 9.28 -4.19 -3.09
C LYS A 179 10.25 -4.75 -4.14
N ARG A 180 10.24 -6.05 -4.41
CA ARG A 180 11.12 -6.66 -5.43
C ARG A 180 10.92 -6.05 -6.82
N GLY A 181 9.69 -5.66 -7.16
CA GLY A 181 9.34 -5.02 -8.45
C GLY A 181 9.56 -3.50 -8.51
N LEU A 182 9.98 -2.85 -7.42
CA LEU A 182 10.15 -1.39 -7.33
C LEU A 182 11.22 -0.85 -8.29
N ALA A 183 12.29 -1.61 -8.50
CA ALA A 183 13.39 -1.22 -9.39
C ALA A 183 12.96 -1.24 -10.87
N PHE A 184 12.09 -2.18 -11.25
CA PHE A 184 11.56 -2.32 -12.61
C PHE A 184 10.69 -1.12 -13.00
N GLU A 185 9.89 -0.65 -12.05
CA GLU A 185 9.08 0.57 -12.14
C GLU A 185 9.88 1.83 -12.56
N HIS A 186 11.17 1.86 -12.23
CA HIS A 186 12.06 2.99 -12.49
C HIS A 186 13.02 2.73 -13.66
N GLN A 187 12.83 1.66 -14.44
CA GLN A 187 13.56 1.45 -15.69
C GLN A 187 12.83 2.09 -16.88
N ASP A 188 13.57 2.41 -17.94
CA ASP A 188 13.00 2.94 -19.17
C ASP A 188 12.44 1.82 -20.03
N VAL A 189 11.21 1.40 -19.72
CA VAL A 189 10.56 0.29 -20.42
C VAL A 189 10.27 0.63 -21.89
N LEU A 190 10.06 1.90 -22.22
CA LEU A 190 9.76 2.34 -23.59
C LEU A 190 10.99 2.25 -24.49
N ALA A 191 12.14 2.70 -24.00
CA ALA A 191 13.39 2.65 -24.78
C ALA A 191 14.04 1.26 -24.81
N LEU A 192 14.00 0.54 -23.68
CA LEU A 192 14.73 -0.73 -23.54
C LEU A 192 13.91 -1.93 -23.99
N GLY A 193 12.59 -1.90 -23.82
CA GLY A 193 11.72 -3.06 -23.87
C GLY A 193 11.63 -3.82 -22.53
N TYR A 194 10.66 -4.73 -22.41
CA TYR A 194 10.31 -5.36 -21.12
C TYR A 194 11.41 -6.25 -20.54
N GLN A 195 11.99 -7.14 -21.35
CA GLN A 195 12.93 -8.16 -20.86
C GLN A 195 14.26 -7.57 -20.38
N THR A 196 14.83 -6.67 -21.18
CA THR A 196 16.04 -5.89 -20.88
C THR A 196 15.83 -5.01 -19.66
N ALA A 197 14.73 -4.27 -19.58
CA ALA A 197 14.38 -3.47 -18.39
C ALA A 197 14.26 -4.36 -17.14
N TRP A 198 13.67 -5.55 -17.24
CA TRP A 198 13.57 -6.48 -16.12
C TRP A 198 14.93 -7.00 -15.66
N ARG A 199 15.80 -7.40 -16.60
CA ARG A 199 17.18 -7.84 -16.31
C ARG A 199 18.00 -6.72 -15.68
N GLN A 200 17.93 -5.51 -16.21
CA GLN A 200 18.61 -4.34 -15.65
C GLN A 200 18.11 -4.02 -14.24
N ALA A 201 16.80 -4.06 -13.99
CA ALA A 201 16.24 -3.88 -12.66
C ALA A 201 16.75 -4.94 -11.65
N ALA A 202 16.85 -6.20 -12.09
CA ALA A 202 17.38 -7.28 -11.26
C ALA A 202 18.88 -7.09 -10.95
N GLN A 203 19.68 -6.68 -11.95
CA GLN A 203 21.10 -6.37 -11.78
C GLN A 203 21.31 -5.17 -10.85
N LEU A 204 20.55 -4.09 -11.04
CA LEU A 204 20.60 -2.90 -10.20
C LEU A 204 20.31 -3.25 -8.72
N ARG A 205 19.29 -4.09 -8.50
CA ARG A 205 18.94 -4.57 -7.15
C ARG A 205 20.07 -5.38 -6.51
N LYS A 206 20.75 -6.24 -7.27
CA LYS A 206 21.92 -7.00 -6.77
C LYS A 206 23.06 -6.05 -6.41
N ARG A 207 23.44 -5.15 -7.32
CA ARG A 207 24.56 -4.20 -7.15
C ARG A 207 24.32 -3.22 -6.00
N ARG A 208 23.09 -2.71 -5.84
CA ARG A 208 22.76 -1.62 -4.89
C ARG A 208 21.86 -2.05 -3.73
N LYS A 209 21.79 -3.35 -3.42
CA LYS A 209 20.90 -3.92 -2.37
C LYS A 209 20.92 -3.12 -1.07
N ARG A 210 22.11 -2.81 -0.55
CA ARG A 210 22.29 -2.06 0.71
C ARG A 210 21.71 -0.64 0.64
N ARG A 211 22.02 0.12 -0.42
CA ARG A 211 21.53 1.51 -0.60
C ARG A 211 20.01 1.55 -0.79
N ILE A 212 19.45 0.64 -1.59
CA ILE A 212 18.00 0.52 -1.79
C ILE A 212 17.31 0.17 -0.47
N ASN A 213 17.82 -0.83 0.25
CA ASN A 213 17.24 -1.23 1.54
C ASN A 213 17.30 -0.10 2.58
N ARG A 214 18.42 0.60 2.70
CA ARG A 214 18.56 1.73 3.62
C ARG A 214 17.57 2.85 3.29
N THR A 215 17.40 3.18 2.02
CA THR A 215 16.48 4.25 1.60
C THR A 215 15.02 3.84 1.80
N VAL A 216 14.67 2.59 1.51
CA VAL A 216 13.33 2.05 1.81
C VAL A 216 13.07 2.03 3.31
N LEU A 217 14.05 1.66 4.13
CA LEU A 217 13.94 1.66 5.59
C LEU A 217 13.75 3.09 6.13
N LEU A 218 14.59 4.05 5.72
CA LEU A 218 14.43 5.44 6.10
C LEU A 218 13.06 5.99 5.66
N ASN A 219 12.62 5.67 4.45
CA ASN A 219 11.29 6.03 3.98
C ASN A 219 10.18 5.35 4.80
N ALA A 220 10.37 4.15 5.32
CA ALA A 220 9.41 3.48 6.20
C ALA A 220 9.39 4.13 7.60
N LEU A 221 10.55 4.47 8.15
CA LEU A 221 10.67 5.20 9.41
C LEU A 221 9.98 6.57 9.36
N LEU A 222 10.12 7.28 8.23
CA LEU A 222 9.43 8.55 7.99
C LEU A 222 7.89 8.41 7.89
N CYS A 223 7.37 7.20 7.68
CA CYS A 223 5.93 6.93 7.77
C CYS A 223 5.46 6.66 9.20
N LEU A 224 6.36 6.27 10.12
CA LEU A 224 5.96 5.76 11.43
C LEU A 224 5.13 6.78 12.23
N PRO A 225 5.47 8.07 12.30
CA PRO A 225 4.66 9.02 13.05
C PRO A 225 3.20 9.08 12.58
N ALA A 226 2.97 9.05 11.27
CA ALA A 226 1.63 9.04 10.70
C ALA A 226 0.89 7.73 11.01
N ILE A 227 1.56 6.58 10.87
CA ILE A 227 0.98 5.27 11.18
C ILE A 227 0.63 5.19 12.68
N LEU A 228 1.55 5.56 13.56
CA LEU A 228 1.36 5.56 15.00
C LEU A 228 0.24 6.52 15.42
N GLY A 229 0.17 7.71 14.81
CA GLY A 229 -0.91 8.65 15.08
C GLY A 229 -2.29 8.09 14.70
N VAL A 230 -2.42 7.45 13.53
CA VAL A 230 -3.68 6.79 13.14
C VAL A 230 -4.00 5.63 14.08
N LEU A 231 -3.02 4.78 14.40
CA LEU A 231 -3.20 3.68 15.34
C LEU A 231 -3.60 4.17 16.73
N ALA A 232 -3.06 5.29 17.19
CA ALA A 232 -3.43 5.91 18.47
C ALA A 232 -4.88 6.39 18.45
N VAL A 233 -5.32 7.08 17.38
CA VAL A 233 -6.72 7.50 17.21
C VAL A 233 -7.66 6.29 17.25
N LEU A 234 -7.33 5.23 16.51
CA LEU A 234 -8.11 3.99 16.50
C LEU A 234 -8.08 3.29 17.87
N ALA A 235 -6.92 3.23 18.53
CA ALA A 235 -6.76 2.59 19.83
C ALA A 235 -7.57 3.32 20.93
N VAL A 236 -7.54 4.65 20.96
CA VAL A 236 -8.34 5.45 21.90
C VAL A 236 -9.83 5.16 21.70
N TYR A 237 -10.29 5.12 20.45
CA TYR A 237 -11.67 4.76 20.15
C TYR A 237 -12.02 3.32 20.58
N MET A 238 -11.12 2.36 20.34
CA MET A 238 -11.32 0.96 20.72
C MET A 238 -11.32 0.75 22.24
N ILE A 239 -10.48 1.47 22.98
CA ILE A 239 -10.44 1.41 24.45
C ILE A 239 -11.72 2.00 25.06
N GLY A 240 -12.30 3.01 24.41
CA GLY A 240 -13.57 3.63 24.83
C GLY A 240 -14.82 2.79 24.58
N GLN A 241 -14.72 1.65 23.90
CA GLN A 241 -15.85 0.73 23.71
C GLN A 241 -16.12 -0.09 24.98
N PRO A 242 -17.39 -0.37 25.30
CA PRO A 242 -17.73 -1.22 26.44
C PRO A 242 -17.14 -2.63 26.24
N ARG A 243 -16.38 -3.10 27.24
CA ARG A 243 -15.80 -4.44 27.25
C ARG A 243 -16.76 -5.42 27.90
N LEU A 244 -16.89 -6.60 27.30
CA LEU A 244 -17.74 -7.68 27.82
C LEU A 244 -17.01 -8.53 28.86
N GLY A 245 -15.71 -8.31 29.06
CA GLY A 245 -14.89 -9.02 30.05
C GLY A 245 -14.47 -10.42 29.61
N MET A 246 -14.89 -10.85 28.42
CA MET A 246 -14.51 -12.10 27.79
C MET A 246 -13.65 -11.80 26.55
N LEU A 247 -12.38 -12.18 26.61
CA LEU A 247 -11.39 -11.91 25.57
C LEU A 247 -11.84 -12.37 24.17
N ALA A 248 -12.59 -13.47 24.10
CA ALA A 248 -13.17 -13.99 22.86
C ALA A 248 -14.21 -13.06 22.22
N LEU A 249 -15.15 -12.56 23.03
CA LEU A 249 -16.18 -11.64 22.59
C LEU A 249 -15.59 -10.26 22.25
N ASP A 250 -14.67 -9.77 23.09
CA ASP A 250 -13.99 -8.49 22.86
C ASP A 250 -13.16 -8.53 21.57
N PHE A 251 -12.48 -9.65 21.28
CA PHE A 251 -11.73 -9.83 20.03
C PHE A 251 -12.63 -9.82 18.79
N VAL A 252 -13.70 -10.61 18.77
CA VAL A 252 -14.61 -10.68 17.62
C VAL A 252 -15.34 -9.35 17.41
N ASN A 253 -15.73 -8.67 18.49
CA ASN A 253 -16.33 -7.33 18.40
C ASN A 253 -15.35 -6.30 17.82
N ALA A 254 -14.10 -6.29 18.29
CA ALA A 254 -13.06 -5.41 17.76
C ALA A 254 -12.76 -5.72 16.28
N ALA A 255 -12.61 -7.00 15.93
CA ALA A 255 -12.42 -7.44 14.55
C ALA A 255 -13.61 -7.03 13.66
N GLY A 256 -14.84 -7.21 14.16
CA GLY A 256 -16.06 -6.75 13.53
C GLY A 256 -15.99 -5.26 13.22
N LEU A 257 -15.81 -4.41 14.24
CA LEU A 257 -15.74 -2.95 14.09
C LEU A 257 -14.67 -2.50 13.09
N LEU A 258 -13.50 -3.14 13.12
CA LEU A 258 -12.41 -2.86 12.17
C LEU A 258 -12.79 -3.24 10.73
N LEU A 259 -13.47 -4.37 10.53
CA LEU A 259 -13.88 -4.85 9.21
C LEU A 259 -15.09 -4.09 8.63
N SER A 260 -16.00 -3.56 9.47
CA SER A 260 -17.10 -2.70 8.99
C SER A 260 -16.70 -1.25 8.78
N PHE A 261 -15.51 -0.83 9.19
CA PHE A 261 -15.13 0.59 9.27
C PHE A 261 -16.22 1.46 9.91
N SER A 262 -16.97 0.91 10.87
CA SER A 262 -18.09 1.59 11.55
C SER A 262 -17.55 2.49 12.66
N PHE A 263 -16.69 3.43 12.25
CA PHE A 263 -16.12 4.45 13.12
C PHE A 263 -16.96 5.71 13.03
N PRO A 264 -17.12 6.45 14.14
CA PRO A 264 -17.70 7.79 14.10
C PRO A 264 -16.94 8.67 13.11
N THR A 265 -17.66 9.57 12.44
CA THR A 265 -17.07 10.51 11.48
C THR A 265 -15.92 11.31 12.11
N GLY A 266 -16.04 11.71 13.38
CA GLY A 266 -14.98 12.39 14.11
C GLY A 266 -13.67 11.60 14.19
N THR A 267 -13.73 10.29 14.43
CA THR A 267 -12.55 9.41 14.47
C THR A 267 -11.88 9.32 13.10
N LEU A 268 -12.67 9.16 12.04
CA LEU A 268 -12.16 9.10 10.66
C LEU A 268 -11.54 10.42 10.21
N VAL A 269 -12.19 11.55 10.52
CA VAL A 269 -11.66 12.89 10.22
C VAL A 269 -10.36 13.15 10.97
N THR A 270 -10.29 12.79 12.25
CA THR A 270 -9.07 12.92 13.05
C THR A 270 -7.94 12.08 12.47
N ALA A 271 -8.19 10.81 12.13
CA ALA A 271 -7.21 9.93 11.49
C ALA A 271 -6.74 10.49 10.13
N LEU A 272 -7.65 11.07 9.34
CA LEU A 272 -7.32 11.72 8.07
C LEU A 272 -6.43 12.96 8.29
N ILE A 273 -6.75 13.83 9.25
CA ILE A 273 -5.95 15.02 9.58
C ILE A 273 -4.55 14.60 10.01
N VAL A 274 -4.43 13.60 10.89
CA VAL A 274 -3.14 13.05 11.33
C VAL A 274 -2.32 12.56 10.13
N MET A 275 -2.94 11.83 9.22
CA MET A 275 -2.27 11.41 7.97
C MET A 275 -1.84 12.61 7.12
N LEU A 276 -2.71 13.59 6.90
CA LEU A 276 -2.40 14.75 6.08
C LEU A 276 -1.23 15.57 6.66
N VAL A 277 -1.24 15.83 7.97
CA VAL A 277 -0.22 16.65 8.64
C VAL A 277 1.11 15.92 8.74
N LEU A 278 1.11 14.64 9.11
CA LEU A 278 2.37 13.91 9.39
C LEU A 278 2.96 13.22 8.15
N TRP A 279 2.13 12.84 7.17
CA TRP A 279 2.59 12.04 6.02
C TRP A 279 2.78 12.86 4.74
N LEU A 280 1.85 13.78 4.44
CA LEU A 280 1.85 14.51 3.16
C LEU A 280 3.12 15.36 2.95
N PRO A 281 3.65 16.10 3.95
CA PRO A 281 4.85 16.92 3.77
C PRO A 281 6.10 16.10 3.44
N LEU A 282 6.17 14.87 3.93
CA LEU A 282 7.32 13.98 3.74
C LEU A 282 7.22 13.15 2.46
N LEU A 283 6.03 13.03 1.88
CA LEU A 283 5.75 12.25 0.68
C LEU A 283 6.63 12.61 -0.53
N PRO A 284 6.80 13.88 -0.93
CA PRO A 284 7.59 14.23 -2.12
C PRO A 284 9.06 13.83 -1.95
N LEU A 285 9.65 14.12 -0.78
CA LEU A 285 11.04 13.79 -0.46
C LEU A 285 11.30 12.29 -0.51
N ARG A 286 10.39 11.48 0.04
CA ARG A 286 10.51 10.01 0.04
C ARG A 286 10.46 9.42 -1.36
N LYS A 287 9.53 9.91 -2.20
CA LYS A 287 9.39 9.47 -3.60
C LYS A 287 10.59 9.87 -4.46
N LEU A 288 11.11 11.07 -4.27
CA LEU A 288 12.29 11.57 -4.99
C LEU A 288 13.58 10.90 -4.53
N ALA A 289 13.74 10.63 -3.23
CA ALA A 289 14.91 9.93 -2.70
C ALA A 289 14.99 8.48 -3.22
N LEU A 290 13.84 7.81 -3.28
CA LEU A 290 13.76 6.47 -3.87
C LEU A 290 14.11 6.50 -5.37
N ALA A 291 13.57 7.47 -6.11
CA ALA A 291 13.91 7.64 -7.53
C ALA A 291 15.41 7.91 -7.71
N ALA A 292 16.02 8.77 -6.89
CA ALA A 292 17.45 9.07 -6.96
C ALA A 292 18.33 7.81 -6.84
N VAL A 293 17.98 6.85 -5.98
CA VAL A 293 18.74 5.59 -5.84
C VAL A 293 18.55 4.67 -7.03
N LEU A 294 17.34 4.65 -7.61
CA LEU A 294 16.96 3.72 -8.67
C LEU A 294 17.31 4.22 -10.08
N LEU A 295 17.54 5.52 -10.21
CA LEU A 295 17.92 6.17 -11.47
C LEU A 295 19.43 6.35 -11.60
N GLU A 296 20.21 6.23 -10.53
CA GLU A 296 21.65 6.47 -10.56
C GLU A 296 22.37 5.44 -11.43
N THR A 297 22.58 5.83 -12.69
CA THR A 297 23.42 5.18 -13.69
C THR A 297 24.87 5.48 -13.32
N ASN A 298 25.61 4.41 -12.97
CA ASN A 298 27.06 4.43 -13.14
C ASN A 298 27.32 3.97 -14.56
#